data_AF-A0A2H0B7Y3-F1
#
_entry.id   AF-A0A2H0B7Y3-F1
#
_cell.length_a   1.000
_cell.length_b   1.000
_cell.length_c   1.000
_cell.angle_alpha   90.00
_cell.angle_beta   90.00
_cell.angle_gamma   90.00
#
_symmetry.space_group_name_H-M   'P 1'
#
loop_
_entity.id
_entity.type
_entity.pdbx_description
1 polymer ?
#
loop_
_entity_poly.entity_id
_entity_poly.type
_entity_poly.pdbx_seq_one_letter_code
_entity_poly.pdbx_strand_id
1 'polypeptide(L)'
;MQGGNSNNSFNKAINMTNTGNLRTVFLLLGLVLGIIVIGIAGFMIIENYRLLDAFYMTIITIGTVGFKEVNPLSDSGKIFTAILIILSFGSFGYVITNFTKFMFEGILKIILILKSEKENFAT
;
A
#
# COMPACT_ATOMS: atom_id res chain seq x y z
N MET A 1 -47.01 -15.51 6.84
CA MET A 1 -46.14 -14.43 6.33
C MET A 1 -44.97 -14.33 7.29
N GLN A 2 -43.78 -14.77 6.89
CA GLN A 2 -42.59 -14.82 7.75
C GLN A 2 -42.05 -13.39 7.95
N GLY A 3 -42.22 -12.85 9.15
CA GLY A 3 -41.60 -11.59 9.59
C GLY A 3 -40.09 -11.80 9.72
N GLY A 4 -39.37 -11.48 8.65
CA GLY A 4 -37.91 -11.53 8.60
C GLY A 4 -37.31 -10.62 9.65
N ASN A 5 -36.55 -11.23 10.57
CA ASN A 5 -35.83 -10.61 11.66
C ASN A 5 -34.84 -9.53 11.14
N SER A 6 -35.28 -8.27 11.10
CA SER A 6 -34.52 -7.08 10.74
C SER A 6 -33.16 -6.99 11.47
N ASN A 7 -33.12 -7.41 12.73
CA ASN A 7 -31.92 -7.35 13.57
C ASN A 7 -30.80 -8.28 13.07
N ASN A 8 -31.15 -9.39 12.40
CA ASN A 8 -30.15 -10.31 11.84
C ASN A 8 -29.45 -9.71 10.61
N SER A 9 -30.15 -8.93 9.79
CA SER A 9 -29.59 -8.28 8.60
C SER A 9 -28.62 -7.16 8.99
N PHE A 10 -28.99 -6.36 10.01
CA PHE A 10 -28.16 -5.28 10.55
C PHE A 10 -26.92 -5.82 11.28
N ASN A 11 -27.08 -6.80 12.17
CA ASN A 11 -25.95 -7.47 12.84
C ASN A 11 -25.04 -8.20 11.85
N LYS A 12 -25.61 -8.78 10.77
CA LYS A 12 -24.82 -9.41 9.69
C LYS A 12 -24.03 -8.38 8.89
N ALA A 13 -24.58 -7.19 8.64
CA ALA A 13 -23.84 -6.08 8.00
C ALA A 13 -22.70 -5.56 8.88
N ILE A 14 -22.95 -5.38 10.18
CA ILE A 14 -21.90 -4.98 11.15
C ILE A 14 -20.81 -6.05 11.27
N ASN A 15 -21.18 -7.34 11.33
CA ASN A 15 -20.22 -8.43 11.43
C ASN A 15 -19.49 -8.76 10.10
N MET A 16 -20.07 -8.43 8.94
CA MET A 16 -19.41 -8.52 7.63
C MET A 16 -18.34 -7.44 7.42
N THR A 17 -18.30 -6.41 8.28
CA THR A 17 -17.38 -5.25 8.15
C THR A 17 -16.20 -5.32 9.12
N ASN A 18 -15.81 -6.53 9.55
CA ASN A 18 -14.66 -6.73 10.41
C ASN A 18 -13.48 -7.31 9.62
N THR A 19 -12.66 -6.44 9.03
CA THR A 19 -11.21 -6.35 9.32
C THR A 19 -10.53 -5.42 8.31
N GLY A 20 -10.22 -4.19 8.73
CA GLY A 20 -9.00 -3.54 8.26
C GLY A 20 -7.85 -4.43 8.74
N ASN A 21 -7.42 -5.37 7.89
CA ASN A 21 -6.42 -6.35 8.26
C ASN A 21 -5.11 -5.61 8.52
N LEU A 22 -4.82 -5.28 9.78
CA LEU A 22 -3.54 -4.68 10.21
C LEU A 22 -2.36 -5.50 9.65
N ARG A 23 -2.53 -6.83 9.55
CA ARG A 23 -1.59 -7.73 8.89
C ARG A 23 -1.28 -7.30 7.46
N THR A 24 -2.28 -6.96 6.66
CA THR A 24 -2.09 -6.47 5.28
C THR A 24 -1.33 -5.16 5.27
N VAL A 25 -1.65 -4.21 6.16
CA VAL A 25 -0.92 -2.93 6.26
C VAL A 25 0.56 -3.17 6.60
N PHE A 26 0.85 -4.03 7.58
CA PHE A 26 2.23 -4.37 7.93
C PHE A 26 2.95 -5.12 6.79
N LEU A 27 2.27 -5.99 6.06
CA LEU A 27 2.83 -6.67 4.89
C LEU A 27 3.16 -5.68 3.76
N LEU A 28 2.29 -4.69 3.50
CA LEU A 28 2.52 -3.65 2.50
C LEU A 28 3.69 -2.74 2.89
N LEU A 29 3.77 -2.32 4.16
CA LEU A 29 4.93 -1.57 4.66
C LEU A 29 6.22 -2.41 4.54
N GLY A 30 6.16 -3.68 4.94
CA GLY A 30 7.29 -4.60 4.83
C GLY A 30 7.76 -4.80 3.39
N LEU A 31 6.84 -4.87 2.43
CA LEU A 31 7.15 -4.96 1.01
C LEU A 31 7.93 -3.72 0.53
N VAL A 32 7.44 -2.51 0.85
CA VAL A 32 8.09 -1.25 0.45
C VAL A 32 9.47 -1.13 1.11
N LEU A 33 9.58 -1.43 2.41
CA LEU A 33 10.85 -1.43 3.12
C LEU A 33 11.83 -2.46 2.55
N GLY A 34 11.34 -3.65 2.17
CA GLY A 34 12.14 -4.68 1.51
C GLY A 34 12.71 -4.20 0.18
N ILE A 35 11.91 -3.53 -0.64
CA ILE A 35 12.36 -2.95 -1.91
C ILE A 35 13.42 -1.87 -1.69
N ILE A 36 13.26 -1.03 -0.67
CA ILE A 36 14.26 -0.01 -0.30
C ILE A 36 15.58 -0.68 0.09
N VAL A 37 15.54 -1.69 0.96
CA VAL A 37 16.74 -2.41 1.41
C VAL A 37 17.44 -3.11 0.23
N ILE A 38 16.67 -3.76 -0.66
CA ILE A 38 17.19 -4.41 -1.87
C ILE A 38 17.83 -3.37 -2.80
N GLY A 39 17.18 -2.21 -3.00
CA GLY A 39 17.71 -1.10 -3.77
C GLY A 39 19.06 -0.62 -3.24
N ILE A 40 19.11 -0.30 -1.95
CA ILE A 40 20.33 0.17 -1.27
C ILE A 40 21.44 -0.87 -1.41
N ALA A 41 21.16 -2.12 -1.05
CA ALA A 41 22.16 -3.20 -1.10
C ALA A 41 22.64 -3.43 -2.53
N GLY A 42 21.75 -3.42 -3.53
CA GLY A 42 22.11 -3.59 -4.92
C GLY A 42 23.01 -2.48 -5.44
N PHE A 43 22.70 -1.22 -5.16
CA PHE A 43 23.58 -0.10 -5.55
C PHE A 43 24.91 -0.11 -4.80
N MET A 44 24.94 -0.53 -3.53
CA MET A 44 26.19 -0.67 -2.78
C MET A 44 27.07 -1.81 -3.32
N ILE A 45 26.48 -2.94 -3.73
CA ILE A 45 27.25 -4.13 -4.16
C ILE A 45 27.65 -4.02 -5.63
N ILE A 46 26.74 -3.58 -6.52
CA ILE A 46 26.95 -3.57 -7.97
C ILE A 46 27.76 -2.34 -8.38
N GLU A 47 27.42 -1.17 -7.82
CA GLU A 47 28.00 0.11 -8.24
C GLU A 47 28.99 0.67 -7.21
N ASN A 48 29.24 -0.03 -6.09
CA ASN A 48 30.11 0.44 -5.00
C ASN A 48 29.72 1.82 -4.45
N TYR A 49 28.43 2.15 -4.47
CA TYR A 49 27.94 3.41 -3.93
C TYR A 49 28.14 3.46 -2.42
N ARG A 50 28.41 4.65 -1.89
CA ARG A 50 28.32 4.88 -0.44
C ARG A 50 26.87 4.76 0.00
N LEU A 51 26.63 4.40 1.27
CA LEU A 51 25.29 4.18 1.80
C LEU A 51 24.31 5.32 1.49
N LEU A 52 24.74 6.58 1.66
CA LEU A 52 23.90 7.74 1.40
C LEU A 52 23.55 7.88 -0.09
N ASP A 53 24.51 7.63 -0.99
CA ASP A 53 24.31 7.71 -2.44
C ASP A 53 23.39 6.58 -2.91
N ALA A 54 23.58 5.37 -2.38
CA ALA A 54 22.72 4.21 -2.65
C ALA A 54 21.30 4.43 -2.14
N PHE A 55 21.16 4.99 -0.93
CA PHE A 55 19.87 5.40 -0.37
C PHE A 55 19.18 6.44 -1.24
N TYR A 56 19.88 7.53 -1.56
CA TYR A 56 19.33 8.61 -2.37
C TYR A 56 18.94 8.12 -3.77
N MET A 57 19.82 7.34 -4.44
CA MET A 57 19.53 6.70 -5.72
C MET A 57 18.28 5.82 -5.64
N THR A 58 18.18 4.96 -4.62
CA THR A 58 17.01 4.11 -4.41
C THR A 58 15.73 4.94 -4.27
N ILE A 59 15.73 5.98 -3.44
CA ILE A 59 14.55 6.82 -3.20
C ILE A 59 14.10 7.55 -4.47
N ILE A 60 15.01 8.13 -5.26
CA ILE A 60 14.62 8.82 -6.50
C ILE A 60 14.12 7.86 -7.58
N THR A 61 14.65 6.63 -7.61
CA THR A 61 14.22 5.58 -8.53
C THR A 61 12.84 5.06 -8.18
N ILE A 62 12.64 4.58 -6.95
CA ILE A 62 11.35 4.00 -6.54
C ILE A 62 10.28 5.08 -6.35
N GLY A 63 10.67 6.28 -5.95
CA GLY A 63 9.78 7.44 -5.79
C GLY A 63 9.32 8.05 -7.12
N THR A 64 9.76 7.51 -8.26
CA THR A 64 9.42 7.95 -9.62
C THR A 64 9.80 9.41 -9.93
N VAL A 65 10.65 10.03 -9.10
CA VAL A 65 11.20 11.36 -9.36
C VAL A 65 12.10 11.32 -10.59
N GLY A 66 12.88 10.23 -10.74
CA GLY A 66 13.66 9.98 -11.96
C GLY A 66 14.67 11.07 -12.28
N PHE A 67 15.37 11.60 -11.25
CA PHE A 67 16.47 12.53 -11.47
C PHE A 67 17.65 11.83 -12.17
N LYS A 68 18.68 12.59 -12.54
CA LYS A 68 19.93 12.02 -13.06
C LYS A 68 20.54 11.07 -12.03
N GLU A 69 21.18 10.02 -12.53
CA GLU A 69 21.95 9.07 -11.73
C GLU A 69 22.93 9.81 -10.79
N VAL A 70 23.03 9.34 -9.55
CA VAL A 70 23.91 9.95 -8.54
C VAL A 70 25.38 9.83 -8.95
N ASN A 71 25.76 8.67 -9.49
CA ASN A 71 27.03 8.43 -10.17
C ASN A 71 26.76 7.70 -11.50
N PRO A 72 27.70 7.64 -12.45
CA PRO A 72 27.51 6.89 -13.69
C PRO A 72 27.25 5.40 -13.41
N LEU A 73 26.15 4.87 -13.94
CA LEU A 73 25.83 3.45 -13.83
C LEU A 73 26.59 2.59 -14.84
N SER A 74 27.13 1.47 -14.37
CA SER A 74 27.57 0.38 -15.24
C SER A 74 26.40 -0.26 -15.99
N ASP A 75 26.68 -1.06 -17.03
CA ASP A 75 25.61 -1.77 -17.74
C ASP A 75 24.85 -2.76 -16.83
N SER A 76 25.53 -3.33 -15.83
CA SER A 76 24.88 -4.17 -14.81
C SER A 76 23.98 -3.34 -13.90
N GLY A 77 24.41 -2.15 -13.50
CA GLY A 77 23.62 -1.21 -12.70
C GLY A 77 22.37 -0.72 -13.43
N LYS A 78 22.45 -0.49 -14.74
CA LYS A 78 21.28 -0.14 -15.57
C LYS A 78 20.25 -1.26 -15.59
N ILE A 79 20.68 -2.51 -15.79
CA ILE A 79 19.78 -3.69 -15.78
C ILE A 79 19.14 -3.84 -14.39
N PHE A 80 19.93 -3.74 -13.33
CA PHE A 80 19.44 -3.77 -11.96
C PHE A 80 18.39 -2.68 -11.70
N THR A 81 18.70 -1.45 -12.09
CA THR A 81 17.80 -0.29 -11.93
C THR A 81 16.49 -0.50 -12.68
N ALA A 82 16.56 -1.03 -13.91
CA ALA A 82 15.35 -1.34 -14.70
C ALA A 82 14.46 -2.37 -13.98
N ILE A 83 15.05 -3.45 -13.44
CA ILE A 83 14.31 -4.45 -12.67
C ILE A 83 13.71 -3.83 -11.41
N LEU A 84 14.49 -3.01 -10.68
CA LEU A 84 14.04 -2.33 -9.47
C LEU A 84 12.84 -1.42 -9.76
N ILE A 85 12.84 -0.68 -10.87
CA ILE A 85 11.73 0.17 -11.30
C ILE A 85 10.46 -0.68 -11.53
N ILE A 86 10.55 -1.78 -12.27
CA ILE A 86 9.41 -2.64 -12.57
C ILE A 86 8.79 -3.20 -11.29
N LEU A 87 9.63 -3.71 -10.38
CA LEU A 87 9.19 -4.25 -9.09
C LEU A 87 8.54 -3.18 -8.20
N SER A 88 9.15 -1.99 -8.16
CA SER A 88 8.65 -0.87 -7.37
C SER A 88 7.29 -0.40 -7.88
N PHE A 89 7.16 -0.21 -9.19
CA PHE A 89 5.92 0.27 -9.80
C PHE A 89 4.76 -0.72 -9.62
N GLY A 90 5.04 -2.03 -9.79
CA GLY A 90 4.05 -3.08 -9.51
C GLY A 90 3.58 -3.06 -8.04
N SER A 91 4.52 -2.82 -7.11
CA SER A 91 4.22 -2.73 -5.69
C SER A 91 3.37 -1.50 -5.34
N PHE A 92 3.63 -0.35 -5.98
CA PHE A 92 2.79 0.84 -5.81
C PHE A 92 1.34 0.60 -6.23
N GLY A 93 1.11 -0.08 -7.36
CA GLY A 93 -0.25 -0.44 -7.80
C GLY A 93 -1.00 -1.28 -6.77
N TYR A 94 -0.31 -2.25 -6.17
CA TYR A 94 -0.87 -3.08 -5.11
C TYR A 94 -1.16 -2.29 -3.83
N VAL A 95 -0.24 -1.41 -3.40
CA VAL A 95 -0.43 -0.53 -2.23
C VAL A 95 -1.65 0.39 -2.44
N ILE A 96 -1.74 1.06 -3.58
CA ILE A 96 -2.84 1.97 -3.91
C ILE A 96 -4.18 1.23 -3.90
N THR A 97 -4.24 0.03 -4.51
CA THR A 97 -5.48 -0.76 -4.56
C THR A 97 -5.97 -1.11 -3.15
N ASN A 98 -5.08 -1.55 -2.26
CA ASN A 98 -5.45 -1.88 -0.89
C ASN A 98 -5.77 -0.64 -0.05
N PHE A 99 -5.06 0.46 -0.26
CA PHE A 99 -5.35 1.74 0.38
C PHE A 99 -6.74 2.26 -0.01
N THR A 100 -7.09 2.20 -1.30
CA THR A 100 -8.42 2.55 -1.79
C THR A 100 -9.50 1.69 -1.13
N LYS A 101 -9.32 0.36 -1.05
CA LYS A 101 -10.27 -0.51 -0.34
C LYS A 101 -10.47 -0.10 1.11
N PHE A 102 -9.38 0.17 1.83
CA PHE A 102 -9.42 0.63 3.21
C PHE A 102 -10.21 1.95 3.36
N MET A 103 -9.99 2.92 2.46
CA MET A 103 -10.75 4.17 2.44
C MET A 103 -12.24 3.96 2.18
N PHE A 104 -12.59 3.15 1.17
CA PHE A 104 -13.98 2.87 0.83
C PHE A 104 -14.71 2.16 1.97
N GLU A 105 -14.09 1.17 2.61
CA GLU A 105 -14.63 0.49 3.78
C GLU A 105 -14.88 1.48 4.94
N GLY A 106 -13.96 2.41 5.18
CA GLY A 106 -14.11 3.46 6.19
C GLY A 106 -15.31 4.38 5.91
N ILE A 107 -15.46 4.84 4.67
CA ILE A 107 -16.58 5.72 4.26
C ILE A 107 -17.91 4.98 4.39
N LEU A 108 -18.00 3.75 3.91
CA LEU A 108 -19.23 2.95 4.00
C LEU A 108 -19.65 2.72 5.45
N LYS A 109 -18.69 2.45 6.34
CA LYS A 109 -18.97 2.30 7.78
C LYS A 109 -19.57 3.56 8.39
N ILE A 110 -19.04 4.74 8.04
CA ILE A 110 -19.58 6.03 8.52
C ILE A 110 -21.01 6.23 8.02
N ILE A 111 -21.27 5.99 6.73
CA ILE A 111 -22.62 6.15 6.14
C ILE A 111 -23.64 5.23 6.82
N LEU A 112 -23.27 3.97 7.09
CA LEU A 112 -24.15 3.03 7.78
C LEU A 112 -24.48 3.46 9.21
N ILE A 113 -23.50 3.99 9.95
CA ILE A 113 -23.71 4.53 11.30
C ILE A 113 -24.70 5.70 11.25
N LEU A 114 -24.49 6.67 10.35
CA LEU A 114 -25.38 7.82 10.20
C LEU A 114 -26.81 7.46 9.78
N LYS A 115 -26.95 6.43 8.93
CA LYS A 115 -28.28 5.92 8.54
C LYS A 115 -29.00 5.27 9.73
N SER A 116 -28.30 4.47 10.52
CA SER A 116 -28.88 3.81 11.70
C SER A 116 -29.32 4.81 12.78
N GLU A 117 -28.61 5.93 12.91
CA GLU A 117 -28.96 6.99 13.85
C GLU A 117 -30.26 7.69 13.45
N LYS A 118 -30.43 8.03 12.16
CA LYS A 118 -31.67 8.64 11.65
C LYS A 118 -32.90 7.75 11.78
N GLU A 119 -32.76 6.44 11.58
CA GLU A 119 -33.89 5.50 11.71
C GLU A 119 -34.35 5.36 13.17
N ASN A 120 -33.46 5.46 14.15
CA ASN A 120 -33.81 5.43 15.57
C ASN A 120 -34.59 6.66 16.07
N PHE A 121 -34.42 7.84 15.46
CA PHE A 121 -35.17 9.06 15.82
C PHE A 121 -36.56 9.17 15.17
N ALA A 122 -36.83 8.35 14.16
CA ALA A 122 -38.10 8.33 13.44
C ALA A 122 -39.15 7.38 14.04
N THR A 123 -38.85 6.75 15.19
CA THR A 123 -39.72 5.80 15.92
C THR A 123 -40.00 6.32 17.31
#